data_AF-A0A0G1W139-F1
#
_entry.id   AF-A0A0G1W139-F1
#
_cell.length_a   1.000
_cell.length_b   1.000
_cell.length_c   1.000
_cell.angle_alpha   90.00
_cell.angle_beta   90.00
_cell.angle_gamma   90.00
#
_symmetry.space_group_name_H-M   'P 1'
#
loop_
_entity.id
_entity.type
_entity.pdbx_description
1 polymer ?
#
loop_
_entity_poly.entity_id
_entity_poly.type
_entity_poly.pdbx_seq_one_letter_code
_entity_poly.pdbx_strand_id
1 'polypeptide(L)'
;MNLPDVTFTTLMRDFESLKNEMISRIPFFTPEWTDRSLSDPGIGLIHIFSWVLDAYHWVAEMLLNEAFLATCKRRSSLLLHLKQQGTEIQPPTAATATVTITITSVETGLEGASLKKGWQVQAALPSTSVVFETLTAIDLPAAGESIDVTVRAQESTYSNLGTTTGRAFQQFTIPSTTILQNASQQTIRILVGSLEYTTVSSLAFSGPSDRHVAVERNYGKYPVLTFGDGNKGYLPPVGTAVKAYYAEGGGTSGNKASAGTITKIVSSVPNGYRLSVTNTTNATGGGDWEAFEAARARGPATWAAQDRAVTPADYEASVLGVPGVLKCRAEPKSYSTLVIWAVPQGGGQASTALRQEIMTAIADRISTDGVIVGEWDPDAGSYRTVRYVKIDITARVRVLDGYSQSVTWAAVKLAVETWLATSARDFGELPSGKLYLGDCYEVLEAVEGVSSVDVLSFTRRVEAVWTIKSGDAALITGSILTEAAPDERWWVEFTSPRTFKVYGEAYGGQGRGTVNADFTASSGHFAFRLSDGTVDMAAGDKFWFKTCPRVSNISLDPMEFPTLYTLRPIMEGGY
;
A
#
# COMPACT_ATOMS: atom_id res chain seq x y z
N MET A 1 18.17 26.19 53.58
CA MET A 1 16.82 25.68 53.27
C MET A 1 16.83 25.38 51.79
N ASN A 2 16.82 24.10 51.39
CA ASN A 2 16.89 23.74 49.99
C ASN A 2 15.59 24.18 49.30
N LEU A 3 15.70 24.80 48.12
CA LEU A 3 14.56 24.99 47.24
C LEU A 3 13.84 23.63 47.12
N PRO A 4 12.50 23.57 47.22
CA PRO A 4 11.79 22.34 46.93
C PRO A 4 12.22 21.88 45.54
N ASP A 5 12.69 20.63 45.45
CA ASP A 5 13.14 20.04 44.18
C ASP A 5 12.04 20.25 43.15
N VAL A 6 12.41 20.78 41.99
CA VAL A 6 11.49 20.89 40.88
C VAL A 6 11.25 19.47 40.39
N THR A 7 10.24 18.79 40.92
CA THR A 7 9.76 17.56 40.30
C THR A 7 9.13 17.98 38.98
N PHE A 8 9.95 18.00 37.94
CA PHE A 8 9.54 18.23 36.56
C PHE A 8 8.65 17.05 36.14
N THR A 9 7.37 17.09 36.51
CA THR A 9 6.36 16.25 35.87
C THR A 9 6.15 16.83 34.48
N THR A 10 6.85 16.25 33.51
CA THR A 10 7.00 16.65 32.11
C THR A 10 5.73 16.52 31.26
N LEU A 11 4.57 16.28 31.87
CA LEU A 11 3.30 16.11 31.17
C LEU A 11 2.41 17.33 31.45
N MET A 12 2.50 18.31 30.53
CA MET A 12 1.61 19.45 30.32
C MET A 12 1.42 20.39 31.53
N ARG A 13 2.23 21.46 31.53
CA ARG A 13 2.05 22.60 32.43
C ARG A 13 0.95 23.51 31.91
N ASP A 14 -0.28 23.23 32.32
CA ASP A 14 -1.42 24.11 32.05
C ASP A 14 -1.40 25.35 32.95
N PHE A 15 -2.24 26.34 32.60
CA PHE A 15 -2.42 27.57 33.35
C PHE A 15 -2.60 27.34 34.87
N GLU A 16 -3.44 26.37 35.24
CA GLU A 16 -3.79 26.09 36.63
C GLU A 16 -2.60 25.51 37.40
N SER A 17 -1.87 24.56 36.81
CA SER A 17 -0.66 23.99 37.39
C SER A 17 0.42 25.05 37.62
N LEU A 18 0.65 25.93 36.63
CA LEU A 18 1.62 27.03 36.73
C LEU A 18 1.25 28.04 37.81
N LYS A 19 -0.03 28.43 37.86
CA LYS A 19 -0.55 29.34 38.88
C LYS A 19 -0.37 28.75 40.28
N ASN A 20 -0.76 27.50 40.48
CA ASN A 20 -0.67 26.81 41.76
C ASN A 20 0.80 26.63 42.19
N GLU A 21 1.70 26.33 41.26
CA GLU A 21 3.13 26.27 41.49
C GLU A 21 3.68 27.63 41.96
N MET A 22 3.33 28.72 41.27
CA MET A 22 3.76 30.07 41.65
C MET A 22 3.23 30.48 43.03
N ILE A 23 1.95 30.20 43.32
CA ILE A 23 1.34 30.46 44.64
C ILE A 23 2.04 29.65 45.75
N SER A 24 2.38 28.39 45.48
CA SER A 24 3.08 27.52 46.44
C SER A 24 4.48 28.04 46.82
N ARG A 25 5.10 28.86 45.95
CA ARG A 25 6.43 29.43 46.15
C ARG A 25 6.43 30.77 46.89
N ILE A 26 5.28 31.44 47.00
CA ILE A 26 5.12 32.71 47.74
C ILE A 26 5.69 32.64 49.17
N PRO A 27 5.36 31.63 50.02
CA PRO A 27 5.90 31.57 51.39
C PRO A 27 7.43 31.54 51.46
N PHE A 28 8.09 31.08 50.40
CA PHE A 28 9.55 30.96 50.36
C PHE A 28 10.22 32.27 49.92
N PHE A 29 9.71 32.91 48.87
CA PHE A 29 10.32 34.13 48.32
C PHE A 29 9.86 35.41 49.03
N THR A 30 8.60 35.46 49.47
CA THR A 30 7.95 36.63 50.06
C THR A 30 7.04 36.18 51.22
N PRO A 31 7.62 35.72 52.35
CA PRO A 31 6.85 35.25 53.50
C PRO A 31 5.91 36.31 54.10
N GLU A 32 6.20 37.59 53.89
CA GLU A 32 5.37 38.73 54.29
C GLU A 32 4.06 38.87 53.50
N TRP A 33 3.98 38.22 52.32
CA TRP A 33 2.79 38.26 51.48
C TRP A 33 1.76 37.21 51.95
N THR A 34 0.73 37.70 52.67
CA THR A 34 -0.27 36.86 53.35
C THR A 34 -1.62 36.77 52.64
N ASP A 35 -2.07 37.84 51.97
CA ASP A 35 -3.31 37.82 51.19
C ASP A 35 -3.11 37.00 49.90
N ARG A 36 -4.05 36.10 49.60
CA ARG A 36 -4.04 35.25 48.40
C ARG A 36 -5.42 35.22 47.72
N SER A 37 -6.27 36.19 48.05
CA SER A 37 -7.58 36.31 47.45
C SER A 37 -7.48 36.76 45.98
N LEU A 38 -8.53 36.50 45.21
CA LEU A 38 -8.63 36.95 43.82
C LEU A 38 -8.61 38.48 43.67
N SER A 39 -8.92 39.21 44.74
CA SER A 39 -8.93 40.67 44.77
C SER A 39 -7.54 41.28 44.93
N ASP A 40 -6.54 40.47 45.31
CA ASP A 40 -5.17 40.93 45.47
C ASP A 40 -4.52 41.21 44.10
N PRO A 41 -4.04 42.44 43.83
CA PRO A 41 -3.35 42.76 42.59
C PRO A 41 -2.11 41.89 42.33
N GLY A 42 -1.43 41.39 43.37
CA GLY A 42 -0.30 40.47 43.25
C GLY A 42 -0.73 39.11 42.67
N ILE A 43 -1.87 38.57 43.12
CA ILE A 43 -2.46 37.35 42.58
C ILE A 43 -2.94 37.58 41.14
N GLY A 44 -3.50 38.76 40.85
CA GLY A 44 -3.84 39.17 39.49
C GLY A 44 -2.64 39.16 38.52
N LEU A 45 -1.47 39.65 38.98
CA LEU A 45 -0.23 39.55 38.21
C LEU A 45 0.22 38.10 38.01
N ILE A 46 0.14 37.25 39.05
CA ILE A 46 0.44 35.83 38.92
C ILE A 46 -0.45 35.20 37.85
N HIS A 47 -1.75 35.51 37.80
CA HIS A 47 -2.63 35.00 36.75
C HIS A 47 -2.17 35.43 35.36
N ILE A 48 -1.82 36.71 35.15
CA ILE A 48 -1.31 37.19 33.86
C ILE A 48 -0.02 36.45 33.49
N PHE A 49 0.93 36.31 34.42
CA PHE A 49 2.18 35.60 34.18
C PHE A 49 1.95 34.11 33.89
N SER A 50 1.05 33.44 34.61
CA SER A 50 0.71 32.03 34.36
C SER A 50 0.13 31.85 32.95
N TRP A 51 -0.73 32.77 32.49
CA TRP A 51 -1.28 32.73 31.14
C TRP A 51 -0.20 32.95 30.07
N VAL A 52 0.69 33.93 30.27
CA VAL A 52 1.82 34.17 29.36
C VAL A 52 2.76 32.96 29.32
N LEU A 53 3.08 32.37 30.47
CA LEU A 53 3.95 31.19 30.57
C LEU A 53 3.33 29.96 29.91
N ASP A 54 2.02 29.75 30.04
CA ASP A 54 1.29 28.69 29.35
C ASP A 54 1.43 28.82 27.82
N ALA A 55 1.22 30.04 27.29
CA ALA A 55 1.42 30.32 25.87
C ALA A 55 2.87 30.05 25.39
N TYR A 56 3.87 30.46 26.17
CA TYR A 56 5.28 30.18 25.85
C TYR A 56 5.63 28.69 25.96
N HIS A 57 5.11 27.98 26.96
CA HIS A 57 5.30 26.54 27.08
C HIS A 57 4.71 25.80 25.89
N TRP A 58 3.51 26.19 25.43
CA TRP A 58 2.92 25.62 24.22
C TRP A 58 3.83 25.82 23.00
N VAL A 59 4.37 27.03 22.79
CA VAL A 59 5.32 27.29 21.68
C VAL A 59 6.58 26.45 21.82
N ALA A 60 7.15 26.35 23.02
CA ALA A 60 8.36 25.56 23.27
C ALA A 60 8.13 24.07 23.01
N GLU A 61 7.02 23.52 23.49
CA GLU A 61 6.63 22.12 23.24
C GLU A 61 6.38 21.88 21.75
N MET A 62 5.72 22.81 21.06
CA MET A 62 5.52 22.73 19.63
C MET A 62 6.86 22.70 18.89
N LEU A 63 7.81 23.57 19.24
CA LEU A 63 9.14 23.61 18.63
C LEU A 63 9.92 22.32 18.90
N LEU A 64 9.88 21.80 20.12
CA LEU A 64 10.53 20.54 20.50
C LEU A 64 9.95 19.35 19.73
N ASN A 65 8.62 19.27 19.62
CA ASN A 65 7.95 18.25 18.84
C ASN A 65 8.35 18.32 17.36
N GLU A 66 8.49 19.52 16.78
CA GLU A 66 8.93 19.71 15.39
C GLU A 66 10.42 19.42 15.16
N ALA A 67 11.25 19.49 16.21
CA ALA A 67 12.70 19.29 16.11
C ALA A 67 13.10 17.84 15.79
N PHE A 68 12.25 16.86 16.11
CA PHE A 68 12.53 15.45 15.86
C PHE A 68 11.57 14.85 14.83
N LEU A 69 12.10 14.04 13.91
CA LEU A 69 11.33 13.37 12.87
C LEU A 69 10.17 12.53 13.46
N ALA A 70 10.42 11.81 14.56
CA ALA A 70 9.42 10.94 15.19
C ALA A 70 8.22 11.70 15.79
N THR A 71 8.40 12.95 16.23
CA THR A 71 7.38 13.75 16.93
C THR A 71 6.80 14.88 16.10
N CYS A 72 7.43 15.23 14.97
CA CYS A 72 6.98 16.34 14.15
C CYS A 72 5.55 16.12 13.67
N LYS A 73 4.77 17.22 13.59
CA LYS A 73 3.38 17.19 13.11
C LYS A 73 3.22 18.03 11.84
N ARG A 74 4.06 19.05 11.63
CA ARG A 74 4.01 19.88 10.43
C ARG A 74 4.72 19.20 9.27
N ARG A 75 4.04 19.20 8.12
CA ARG A 75 4.57 18.63 6.88
C ARG A 75 5.85 19.30 6.40
N SER A 76 5.99 20.61 6.59
CA SER A 76 7.22 21.33 6.23
C SER A 76 8.44 20.84 6.99
N SER A 77 8.28 20.56 8.29
CA SER A 77 9.38 20.06 9.13
C SER A 77 9.76 18.64 8.73
N LEU A 78 8.76 17.77 8.49
CA LEU A 78 8.99 16.43 7.96
C LEU A 78 9.81 16.46 6.66
N LEU A 79 9.43 17.30 5.69
CA LEU A 79 10.16 17.44 4.42
C LEU A 79 11.60 17.90 4.62
N LEU A 80 11.85 18.84 5.56
CA LEU A 80 13.20 19.29 5.88
C LEU A 80 14.04 18.17 6.51
N HIS A 81 13.48 17.39 7.43
CA HIS A 81 14.16 16.24 8.03
C HIS A 81 14.51 15.18 6.99
N LEU A 82 13.58 14.83 6.11
CA LEU A 82 13.83 13.88 5.02
C LEU A 82 14.91 14.41 4.07
N LYS A 83 14.84 15.69 3.70
CA LYS A 83 15.84 16.35 2.85
C LYS A 83 17.23 16.35 3.49
N GLN A 84 17.32 16.57 4.81
CA GLN A 84 18.58 16.47 5.55
C GLN A 84 19.15 15.05 5.53
N GLN A 85 18.29 14.03 5.54
CA GLN A 85 18.68 12.62 5.39
C GLN A 85 18.99 12.23 3.94
N GLY A 86 18.80 13.12 2.96
CA GLY A 86 18.94 12.80 1.54
C GLY A 86 17.79 11.98 0.97
N THR A 87 16.66 11.90 1.66
CA THR A 87 15.45 11.20 1.20
C THR A 87 14.37 12.21 0.79
N GLU A 88 13.55 11.83 -0.18
CA GLU A 88 12.39 12.63 -0.60
C GLU A 88 11.10 11.92 -0.21
N ILE A 89 10.02 12.67 -0.12
CA ILE A 89 8.70 12.09 -0.01
C ILE A 89 8.31 11.41 -1.33
N GLN A 90 7.75 10.21 -1.28
CA GLN A 90 7.39 9.51 -2.51
C GLN A 90 6.21 10.22 -3.19
N PRO A 91 6.35 10.57 -4.48
CA PRO A 91 5.26 11.13 -5.27
C PRO A 91 4.23 10.04 -5.63
N PRO A 92 3.07 10.42 -6.19
CA PRO A 92 2.09 9.44 -6.63
C PRO A 92 2.67 8.49 -7.68
N THR A 93 2.14 7.27 -7.69
CA THR A 93 2.48 6.23 -8.67
C THR A 93 1.26 5.80 -9.46
N ALA A 94 1.49 5.37 -10.69
CA ALA A 94 0.45 4.86 -11.56
C ALA A 94 0.24 3.37 -11.35
N ALA A 95 -1.01 2.93 -11.35
CA ALA A 95 -1.34 1.52 -11.35
C ALA A 95 -0.89 0.88 -12.67
N THR A 96 -0.32 -0.32 -12.58
CA THR A 96 0.10 -1.14 -13.70
C THR A 96 -0.89 -2.28 -13.93
N ALA A 97 -1.19 -2.59 -15.18
CA ALA A 97 -2.01 -3.74 -15.55
C ALA A 97 -1.44 -4.42 -16.80
N THR A 98 -1.63 -5.74 -16.90
CA THR A 98 -1.39 -6.48 -18.14
C THR A 98 -2.70 -6.55 -18.92
N VAL A 99 -2.65 -6.07 -20.15
CA VAL A 99 -3.78 -5.99 -21.06
C VAL A 99 -3.48 -6.86 -22.27
N THR A 100 -4.37 -7.80 -22.55
CA THR A 100 -4.36 -8.64 -23.74
C THR A 100 -5.07 -7.89 -24.87
N ILE A 101 -4.34 -7.61 -25.94
CA ILE A 101 -4.86 -7.04 -27.18
C ILE A 101 -5.06 -8.20 -28.15
N THR A 102 -6.31 -8.41 -28.59
CA THR A 102 -6.66 -9.45 -29.56
C THR A 102 -7.04 -8.81 -30.89
N ILE A 103 -6.44 -9.29 -31.98
CA ILE A 103 -6.71 -8.79 -33.32
C ILE A 103 -7.88 -9.57 -33.91
N THR A 104 -9.03 -8.91 -34.04
CA THR A 104 -10.25 -9.52 -34.56
C THR A 104 -10.20 -9.70 -36.08
N SER A 105 -9.69 -8.69 -36.80
CA SER A 105 -9.47 -8.78 -38.25
C SER A 105 -8.47 -7.72 -38.72
N VAL A 106 -7.81 -8.01 -39.85
CA VAL A 106 -6.92 -7.10 -40.57
C VAL A 106 -7.32 -7.10 -42.04
N GLU A 107 -7.46 -5.92 -42.64
CA GLU A 107 -7.69 -5.77 -44.07
C GLU A 107 -6.47 -6.24 -44.89
N THR A 108 -6.71 -6.96 -45.98
CA THR A 108 -5.67 -7.61 -46.78
C THR A 108 -4.65 -6.60 -47.32
N GLY A 109 -3.36 -6.83 -47.07
CA GLY A 109 -2.26 -5.99 -47.56
C GLY A 109 -1.80 -4.88 -46.59
N LEU A 110 -2.34 -4.81 -45.38
CA LEU A 110 -1.98 -3.83 -44.35
C LEU A 110 -1.28 -4.44 -43.12
N GLU A 111 -0.60 -5.58 -43.29
CA GLU A 111 0.10 -6.29 -42.21
C GLU A 111 1.35 -5.52 -41.72
N GLY A 112 1.66 -5.63 -40.42
CA GLY A 112 2.86 -5.03 -39.81
C GLY A 112 2.70 -3.61 -39.24
N ALA A 113 1.47 -3.15 -38.95
CA ALA A 113 1.29 -1.87 -38.27
C ALA A 113 1.72 -1.92 -36.79
N SER A 114 2.20 -0.79 -36.27
CA SER A 114 2.58 -0.64 -34.86
C SER A 114 1.69 0.37 -34.13
N LEU A 115 1.34 0.08 -32.87
CA LEU A 115 0.81 1.07 -31.94
C LEU A 115 1.97 1.92 -31.41
N LYS A 116 1.78 3.24 -31.38
CA LYS A 116 2.79 4.18 -30.85
C LYS A 116 2.88 4.04 -29.32
N LYS A 117 4.02 4.46 -28.77
CA LYS A 117 4.15 4.74 -27.33
C LYS A 117 3.08 5.75 -26.91
N GLY A 118 2.45 5.54 -25.76
CA GLY A 118 1.38 6.41 -25.24
C GLY A 118 0.01 6.10 -25.84
N TRP A 119 -0.20 4.93 -26.44
CA TRP A 119 -1.51 4.52 -26.91
C TRP A 119 -2.44 4.23 -25.73
N GLN A 120 -3.65 4.78 -25.76
CA GLN A 120 -4.55 4.83 -24.61
C GLN A 120 -5.75 3.89 -24.70
N VAL A 121 -6.00 3.20 -23.58
CA VAL A 121 -7.20 2.40 -23.29
C VAL A 121 -7.84 2.87 -21.99
N GLN A 122 -9.07 2.47 -21.72
CA GLN A 122 -9.85 2.97 -20.60
C GLN A 122 -10.60 1.84 -19.89
N ALA A 123 -10.57 1.89 -18.56
CA ALA A 123 -11.39 1.03 -17.71
C ALA A 123 -12.83 1.55 -17.64
N ALA A 124 -13.78 0.67 -17.92
CA ALA A 124 -15.21 0.94 -17.76
C ALA A 124 -15.63 0.66 -16.32
N LEU A 125 -15.51 1.66 -15.44
CA LEU A 125 -15.95 1.57 -14.05
C LEU A 125 -17.29 2.31 -13.86
N PRO A 126 -18.12 1.95 -12.86
CA PRO A 126 -19.48 2.50 -12.71
C PRO A 126 -19.57 4.02 -12.50
N SER A 127 -18.55 4.63 -11.90
CA SER A 127 -18.59 6.04 -11.44
C SER A 127 -17.41 6.90 -11.86
N THR A 128 -16.34 6.30 -12.37
CA THR A 128 -15.09 6.99 -12.76
C THR A 128 -14.50 6.34 -13.98
N SER A 129 -13.74 7.08 -14.77
CA SER A 129 -13.00 6.49 -15.88
C SER A 129 -11.50 6.66 -15.66
N VAL A 130 -10.75 5.56 -15.71
CA VAL A 130 -9.28 5.58 -15.61
C VAL A 130 -8.71 5.27 -16.97
N VAL A 131 -7.83 6.14 -17.46
CA VAL A 131 -7.10 5.96 -18.71
C VAL A 131 -5.77 5.27 -18.41
N PHE A 132 -5.43 4.28 -19.23
CA PHE A 132 -4.17 3.57 -19.19
C PHE A 132 -3.44 3.78 -20.52
N GLU A 133 -2.13 3.99 -20.47
CA GLU A 133 -1.29 4.17 -21.64
C GLU A 133 -0.18 3.11 -21.76
N THR A 134 0.23 2.84 -23.00
CA THR A 134 1.33 1.92 -23.32
C THR A 134 2.70 2.57 -23.10
N LEU A 135 3.64 1.82 -22.50
CA LEU A 135 4.98 2.34 -22.17
C LEU A 135 5.96 2.30 -23.34
N THR A 136 5.73 1.39 -24.28
CA THR A 136 6.55 1.17 -25.48
C THR A 136 5.66 1.14 -26.72
N ALA A 137 6.27 1.32 -27.89
CA ALA A 137 5.60 0.97 -29.13
C ALA A 137 5.37 -0.55 -29.17
N ILE A 138 4.31 -0.98 -29.84
CA ILE A 138 3.90 -2.38 -29.92
C ILE A 138 3.67 -2.71 -31.39
N ASP A 139 4.38 -3.70 -31.89
CA ASP A 139 4.12 -4.24 -33.22
C ASP A 139 2.93 -5.19 -33.15
N LEU A 140 1.92 -4.96 -33.99
CA LEU A 140 0.69 -5.75 -33.96
C LEU A 140 0.93 -7.11 -34.62
N PRO A 141 0.54 -8.23 -33.96
CA PRO A 141 0.65 -9.56 -34.52
C PRO A 141 -0.31 -9.81 -35.70
N ALA A 142 -0.40 -11.06 -36.20
CA ALA A 142 -1.32 -11.41 -37.28
C ALA A 142 -2.79 -11.49 -36.80
N ALA A 143 -3.74 -11.52 -37.75
CA ALA A 143 -5.15 -11.64 -37.41
C ALA A 143 -5.45 -12.95 -36.64
N GLY A 144 -6.22 -12.85 -35.55
CA GLY A 144 -6.53 -13.99 -34.68
C GLY A 144 -5.52 -14.22 -33.54
N GLU A 145 -4.38 -13.53 -33.55
CA GLU A 145 -3.39 -13.60 -32.46
C GLU A 145 -3.70 -12.58 -31.36
N SER A 146 -3.17 -12.86 -30.18
CA SER A 146 -3.28 -12.01 -28.99
C SER A 146 -1.90 -11.68 -28.46
N ILE A 147 -1.71 -10.44 -28.00
CA ILE A 147 -0.47 -9.99 -27.37
C ILE A 147 -0.77 -9.38 -26.01
N ASP A 148 0.00 -9.79 -25.00
CA ASP A 148 -0.07 -9.22 -23.67
C ASP A 148 0.87 -8.02 -23.56
N VAL A 149 0.31 -6.89 -23.15
CA VAL A 149 1.02 -5.62 -23.06
C VAL A 149 0.83 -5.01 -21.67
N THR A 150 1.92 -4.51 -21.10
CA THR A 150 1.86 -3.73 -19.86
C THR A 150 1.42 -2.30 -20.14
N VAL A 151 0.38 -1.85 -19.44
CA VAL A 151 -0.12 -0.47 -19.48
C VAL A 151 -0.07 0.17 -18.09
N ARG A 152 0.01 1.50 -18.04
CA ARG A 152 -0.01 2.29 -16.79
C ARG A 152 -1.15 3.29 -16.76
N ALA A 153 -1.79 3.44 -15.61
CA ALA A 153 -2.80 4.45 -15.34
C ALA A 153 -2.17 5.86 -15.22
N GLN A 154 -1.72 6.41 -16.34
CA GLN A 154 -1.07 7.71 -16.41
C GLN A 154 -1.41 8.43 -17.72
N GLU A 155 -1.16 9.73 -17.74
CA GLU A 155 -1.27 10.57 -18.94
C GLU A 155 0.05 11.28 -19.21
N SER A 156 0.70 10.92 -20.32
CA SER A 156 1.90 11.60 -20.79
C SER A 156 1.57 12.95 -21.44
N THR A 157 2.13 14.03 -20.89
CA THR A 157 1.89 15.41 -21.37
C THR A 157 3.18 16.23 -21.41
N TYR A 158 3.08 17.48 -21.87
CA TYR A 158 4.18 18.44 -21.80
C TYR A 158 3.68 19.86 -21.47
N SER A 159 4.52 20.61 -20.76
CA SER A 159 4.30 22.01 -20.44
C SER A 159 5.42 22.89 -20.98
N ASN A 160 5.05 24.02 -21.58
CA ASN A 160 5.98 25.09 -21.94
C ASN A 160 6.19 25.99 -20.73
N LEU A 161 7.41 26.04 -20.17
CA LEU A 161 7.71 26.77 -18.94
C LEU A 161 8.17 28.22 -19.17
N GLY A 162 8.37 28.60 -20.44
CA GLY A 162 8.83 29.93 -20.85
C GLY A 162 10.26 29.88 -21.40
N THR A 163 10.98 31.00 -21.29
CA THR A 163 12.34 31.17 -21.81
C THR A 163 13.34 31.47 -20.70
N THR A 164 14.56 30.99 -20.87
CA THR A 164 15.68 31.22 -19.94
C THR A 164 16.10 32.70 -19.91
N THR A 165 16.48 33.18 -18.73
CA THR A 165 16.97 34.56 -18.52
C THR A 165 18.49 34.63 -18.37
N GLY A 166 19.17 33.48 -18.29
CA GLY A 166 20.62 33.38 -18.08
C GLY A 166 21.07 33.80 -16.67
N ARG A 167 20.15 33.89 -15.71
CA ARG A 167 20.49 34.14 -14.30
C ARG A 167 20.94 32.85 -13.62
N ALA A 168 21.91 32.98 -12.73
CA ALA A 168 22.33 31.87 -11.85
C ALA A 168 21.15 31.34 -11.03
N PHE A 169 21.09 30.02 -10.85
CA PHE A 169 20.02 29.32 -10.12
C PHE A 169 18.60 29.70 -10.55
N GLN A 170 18.42 29.96 -11.85
CA GLN A 170 17.10 30.27 -12.38
C GLN A 170 16.10 29.14 -12.08
N GLN A 171 14.94 29.52 -11.56
CA GLN A 171 13.87 28.59 -11.21
C GLN A 171 12.71 28.64 -12.19
N PHE A 172 12.11 27.48 -12.44
CA PHE A 172 10.85 27.32 -13.16
C PHE A 172 9.94 26.35 -12.41
N THR A 173 8.64 26.47 -12.63
CA THR A 173 7.64 25.69 -11.92
C THR A 173 6.84 24.88 -12.92
N ILE A 174 6.72 23.57 -12.71
CA ILE A 174 5.90 22.71 -13.58
C ILE A 174 4.43 22.80 -13.10
N PRO A 175 3.45 23.14 -13.96
CA PRO A 175 2.07 23.39 -13.56
C PRO A 175 1.26 22.10 -13.32
N SER A 176 1.87 21.09 -12.70
CA SER A 176 1.21 19.84 -12.30
C SER A 176 1.68 19.41 -10.91
N THR A 177 0.75 19.01 -10.05
CA THR A 177 1.01 18.57 -8.67
C THR A 177 1.00 17.05 -8.52
N THR A 178 0.66 16.31 -9.58
CA THR A 178 0.53 14.86 -9.62
C THR A 178 1.51 14.25 -10.62
N ILE A 179 2.69 14.84 -10.72
CA ILE A 179 3.76 14.28 -11.54
C ILE A 179 4.21 12.96 -10.93
N LEU A 180 4.11 11.91 -11.72
CA LEU A 180 4.47 10.57 -11.33
C LEU A 180 5.98 10.44 -11.20
N GLN A 181 6.42 9.45 -10.41
CA GLN A 181 7.81 8.96 -10.46
C GLN A 181 7.82 7.47 -10.70
N ASN A 182 8.59 7.06 -11.69
CA ASN A 182 8.79 5.66 -12.05
C ASN A 182 10.27 5.33 -11.87
N ALA A 183 10.58 4.25 -11.14
CA ALA A 183 11.97 3.86 -10.87
C ALA A 183 12.74 3.50 -12.15
N SER A 184 12.04 3.01 -13.19
CA SER A 184 12.64 2.56 -14.45
C SER A 184 12.70 3.62 -15.56
N GLN A 185 12.06 4.78 -15.40
CA GLN A 185 11.99 5.81 -16.45
C GLN A 185 12.18 7.20 -15.86
N GLN A 186 13.07 8.01 -16.49
CA GLN A 186 13.11 9.45 -16.24
C GLN A 186 11.72 10.03 -16.47
N THR A 187 11.03 10.32 -15.36
CA THR A 187 9.61 10.65 -15.40
C THR A 187 9.38 12.11 -15.75
N ILE A 188 10.43 12.92 -15.61
CA ILE A 188 10.48 14.31 -16.06
C ILE A 188 11.65 14.41 -17.03
N ARG A 189 11.36 14.71 -18.29
CA ARG A 189 12.37 14.97 -19.31
C ARG A 189 12.34 16.45 -19.66
N ILE A 190 13.47 17.12 -19.53
CA ILE A 190 13.56 18.57 -19.70
C ILE A 190 14.34 18.88 -20.97
N LEU A 191 13.71 19.63 -21.87
CA LEU A 191 14.34 20.17 -23.06
C LEU A 191 14.52 21.68 -22.90
N VAL A 192 15.74 22.14 -23.10
CA VAL A 192 16.06 23.56 -23.25
C VAL A 192 16.50 23.77 -24.69
N GLY A 193 15.60 24.34 -25.49
CA GLY A 193 15.73 24.40 -26.94
C GLY A 193 15.61 22.99 -27.53
N SER A 194 16.69 22.48 -28.11
CA SER A 194 16.81 21.11 -28.63
C SER A 194 17.65 20.20 -27.73
N LEU A 195 18.21 20.71 -26.63
CA LEU A 195 19.12 19.97 -25.76
C LEU A 195 18.38 19.39 -24.56
N GLU A 196 18.64 18.11 -24.30
CA GLU A 196 18.12 17.40 -23.14
C GLU A 196 18.99 17.62 -21.91
N TYR A 197 18.30 17.86 -20.78
CA TYR A 197 18.89 18.03 -19.46
C TYR A 197 18.53 16.84 -18.58
N THR A 198 19.53 16.31 -17.87
CA THR A 198 19.36 15.21 -16.92
C THR A 198 18.83 15.77 -15.60
N THR A 199 17.74 15.20 -15.11
CA THR A 199 17.18 15.56 -13.79
C THR A 199 18.01 14.95 -12.67
N VAL A 200 18.40 15.76 -11.69
CA VAL A 200 19.12 15.34 -10.48
C VAL A 200 18.40 15.81 -9.23
N SER A 201 18.69 15.20 -8.07
CA SER A 201 18.17 15.67 -6.78
C SER A 201 18.88 16.93 -6.29
N SER A 202 20.16 17.10 -6.65
CA SER A 202 20.97 18.25 -6.26
C SER A 202 22.06 18.58 -7.29
N LEU A 203 22.36 19.86 -7.44
CA LEU A 203 23.45 20.37 -8.28
C LEU A 203 24.82 20.31 -7.58
N ALA A 204 24.89 19.90 -6.31
CA ALA A 204 26.12 19.94 -5.51
C ALA A 204 27.31 19.20 -6.16
N PHE A 205 27.03 18.10 -6.85
CA PHE A 205 28.02 17.27 -7.54
C PHE A 205 28.10 17.52 -9.05
N SER A 206 27.36 18.50 -9.58
CA SER A 206 27.36 18.82 -11.00
C SER A 206 28.50 19.77 -11.36
N GLY A 207 29.16 19.53 -12.49
CA GLY A 207 30.19 20.41 -13.05
C GLY A 207 29.62 21.54 -13.93
N PRO A 208 30.47 22.50 -14.35
CA PRO A 208 30.09 23.65 -15.20
C PRO A 208 29.46 23.28 -16.55
N SER A 209 29.88 22.16 -17.14
CA SER A 209 29.41 21.67 -18.45
C SER A 209 28.23 20.71 -18.36
N ASP A 210 27.90 20.25 -17.14
CA ASP A 210 26.90 19.21 -16.95
C ASP A 210 25.52 19.82 -17.12
N ARG A 211 24.77 19.32 -18.11
CA ARG A 211 23.38 19.72 -18.37
C ARG A 211 22.44 19.08 -17.36
N HIS A 212 22.64 19.42 -16.10
CA HIS A 212 21.83 18.95 -14.98
C HIS A 212 20.82 20.01 -14.57
N VAL A 213 19.66 19.53 -14.13
CA VAL A 213 18.60 20.37 -13.57
C VAL A 213 18.10 19.71 -12.28
N ALA A 214 18.14 20.45 -11.18
CA ALA A 214 17.63 19.96 -9.92
C ALA A 214 16.11 20.05 -9.91
N VAL A 215 15.43 18.97 -9.53
CA VAL A 215 13.97 18.92 -9.42
C VAL A 215 13.60 18.78 -7.95
N GLU A 216 12.99 19.81 -7.37
CA GLU A 216 12.45 19.74 -6.02
C GLU A 216 10.95 19.47 -6.08
N ARG A 217 10.55 18.29 -5.60
CA ARG A 217 9.14 17.90 -5.48
C ARG A 217 8.66 18.21 -4.07
N ASN A 218 7.53 18.93 -4.00
CA ASN A 218 6.88 19.24 -2.74
C ASN A 218 5.45 18.72 -2.78
N TYR A 219 5.02 18.03 -1.73
CA TYR A 219 3.68 17.47 -1.65
C TYR A 219 2.61 18.52 -1.93
N GLY A 220 1.73 18.25 -2.90
CA GLY A 220 0.61 19.12 -3.25
C GLY A 220 1.00 20.51 -3.75
N LYS A 221 2.29 20.76 -4.00
CA LYS A 221 2.81 21.99 -4.60
C LYS A 221 3.40 21.66 -5.96
N TYR A 222 3.49 22.68 -6.79
CA TYR A 222 4.15 22.54 -8.07
C TYR A 222 5.65 22.26 -7.90
N PRO A 223 6.20 21.26 -8.60
CA PRO A 223 7.62 20.97 -8.59
C PRO A 223 8.42 22.17 -9.12
N VAL A 224 9.55 22.44 -8.46
CA VAL A 224 10.44 23.54 -8.80
C VAL A 224 11.69 22.99 -9.46
N LEU A 225 11.95 23.44 -10.67
CA LEU A 225 13.17 23.17 -11.43
C LEU A 225 14.17 24.26 -11.12
N THR A 226 15.40 23.89 -10.74
CA THR A 226 16.50 24.84 -10.53
C THR A 226 17.64 24.51 -11.49
N PHE A 227 17.99 25.48 -12.34
CA PHE A 227 19.13 25.39 -13.25
C PHE A 227 20.46 25.74 -12.57
N GLY A 228 21.57 25.37 -13.20
CA GLY A 228 22.91 25.69 -12.71
C GLY A 228 23.26 27.17 -12.77
N ASP A 229 24.35 27.54 -12.10
CA ASP A 229 24.95 28.87 -12.11
C ASP A 229 26.15 28.99 -13.07
N GLY A 230 26.52 27.91 -13.76
CA GLY A 230 27.71 27.83 -14.61
C GLY A 230 28.95 27.31 -13.89
N ASN A 231 28.90 27.13 -12.56
CA ASN A 231 29.92 26.41 -11.78
C ASN A 231 29.40 25.04 -11.33
N LYS A 232 28.18 25.03 -10.79
CA LYS A 232 27.41 23.88 -10.33
C LYS A 232 26.25 23.64 -11.28
N GLY A 233 26.53 22.92 -12.34
CA GLY A 233 25.63 22.71 -13.47
C GLY A 233 25.73 23.82 -14.52
N TYR A 234 25.38 23.44 -15.75
CA TYR A 234 25.42 24.30 -16.90
C TYR A 234 24.38 25.43 -16.83
N LEU A 235 24.82 26.67 -17.10
CA LEU A 235 23.97 27.85 -17.18
C LEU A 235 23.35 27.93 -18.59
N PRO A 236 22.02 27.82 -18.73
CA PRO A 236 21.38 27.86 -20.04
C PRO A 236 21.54 29.22 -20.74
N PRO A 237 21.77 29.26 -22.08
CA PRO A 237 21.82 30.50 -22.84
C PRO A 237 20.51 31.27 -22.76
N VAL A 238 20.57 32.61 -22.70
CA VAL A 238 19.41 33.51 -22.63
C VAL A 238 18.46 33.31 -23.82
N GLY A 239 17.15 33.38 -23.57
CA GLY A 239 16.12 33.35 -24.61
C GLY A 239 15.78 31.96 -25.14
N THR A 240 16.31 30.90 -24.52
CA THR A 240 16.06 29.52 -24.95
C THR A 240 14.78 29.00 -24.31
N ALA A 241 13.88 28.42 -25.12
CA ALA A 241 12.61 27.88 -24.62
C ALA A 241 12.82 26.63 -23.75
N VAL A 242 12.13 26.55 -22.63
CA VAL A 242 12.16 25.41 -21.70
C VAL A 242 10.85 24.63 -21.80
N LYS A 243 10.95 23.33 -22.05
CA LYS A 243 9.83 22.39 -22.10
C LYS A 243 10.06 21.25 -21.13
N ALA A 244 9.05 20.93 -20.34
CA ALA A 244 9.05 19.75 -19.47
C ALA A 244 8.05 18.73 -20.00
N TYR A 245 8.51 17.53 -20.30
CA TYR A 245 7.68 16.36 -20.63
C TYR A 245 7.58 15.51 -19.38
N TYR A 246 6.38 15.12 -19.00
CA TYR A 246 6.15 14.32 -17.80
C TYR A 246 4.88 13.50 -17.91
N ALA A 247 4.80 12.44 -17.11
CA ALA A 247 3.57 11.70 -16.91
C ALA A 247 2.89 12.22 -15.63
N GLU A 248 1.60 12.51 -15.72
CA GLU A 248 0.77 12.92 -14.59
C GLU A 248 -0.41 11.98 -14.37
N GLY A 249 -1.04 12.11 -13.21
CA GLY A 249 -2.19 11.29 -12.83
C GLY A 249 -1.82 10.20 -11.84
N GLY A 250 -2.31 8.98 -12.08
CA GLY A 250 -2.14 7.82 -11.21
C GLY A 250 -2.97 7.87 -9.93
N GLY A 251 -2.35 7.45 -8.82
CA GLY A 251 -3.02 7.35 -7.54
C GLY A 251 -3.74 6.02 -7.32
N THR A 252 -4.41 5.92 -6.17
CA THR A 252 -5.17 4.72 -5.78
C THR A 252 -6.37 4.45 -6.69
N SER A 253 -6.81 5.45 -7.46
CA SER A 253 -7.90 5.34 -8.43
C SER A 253 -7.65 4.26 -9.49
N GLY A 254 -6.39 4.09 -9.91
CA GLY A 254 -6.02 3.10 -10.93
C GLY A 254 -6.22 1.66 -10.49
N ASN A 255 -6.13 1.38 -9.17
CA ASN A 255 -6.29 0.02 -8.64
C ASN A 255 -7.74 -0.48 -8.67
N LYS A 256 -8.71 0.39 -9.01
CA LYS A 256 -10.12 0.01 -9.14
C LYS A 256 -10.41 -0.80 -10.40
N ALA A 257 -9.48 -0.83 -11.36
CA ALA A 257 -9.62 -1.63 -12.56
C ALA A 257 -9.38 -3.13 -12.27
N SER A 258 -10.49 -3.84 -12.02
CA SER A 258 -10.49 -5.30 -11.85
C SER A 258 -10.28 -6.03 -13.19
N ALA A 259 -9.97 -7.32 -13.14
CA ALA A 259 -9.92 -8.18 -14.32
C ALA A 259 -11.20 -8.04 -15.18
N GLY A 260 -11.02 -7.90 -16.49
CA GLY A 260 -12.09 -7.72 -17.49
C GLY A 260 -12.72 -6.33 -17.57
N THR A 261 -12.22 -5.32 -16.84
CA THR A 261 -12.80 -3.96 -16.84
C THR A 261 -12.14 -3.01 -17.85
N ILE A 262 -10.89 -3.28 -18.28
CA ILE A 262 -10.17 -2.48 -19.27
C ILE A 262 -10.55 -2.96 -20.66
N THR A 263 -11.59 -2.35 -21.24
CA THR A 263 -12.19 -2.82 -22.50
C THR A 263 -12.32 -1.75 -23.57
N LYS A 264 -12.27 -0.46 -23.21
CA LYS A 264 -12.52 0.64 -24.14
C LYS A 264 -11.21 1.17 -24.72
N ILE A 265 -11.12 1.23 -26.04
CA ILE A 265 -10.01 1.87 -26.75
C ILE A 265 -10.30 3.37 -26.89
N VAL A 266 -9.34 4.23 -26.51
CA VAL A 266 -9.48 5.69 -26.59
C VAL A 266 -8.65 6.26 -27.75
N SER A 267 -7.43 5.78 -27.90
CA SER A 267 -6.55 6.21 -28.99
C SER A 267 -6.95 5.62 -30.35
N SER A 268 -6.54 6.28 -31.43
CA SER A 268 -6.75 5.79 -32.79
C SER A 268 -6.10 4.42 -33.00
N VAL A 269 -6.80 3.53 -33.70
CA VAL A 269 -6.29 2.24 -34.17
C VAL A 269 -5.76 2.43 -35.60
N PRO A 270 -4.66 1.76 -36.00
CA PRO A 270 -4.19 1.78 -37.38
C PRO A 270 -5.28 1.38 -38.39
N ASN A 271 -5.27 2.02 -39.57
CA ASN A 271 -6.27 1.75 -40.60
C ASN A 271 -6.26 0.27 -41.02
N GLY A 272 -7.44 -0.30 -41.23
CA GLY A 272 -7.60 -1.70 -41.62
C GLY A 272 -7.55 -2.70 -40.46
N TYR A 273 -7.22 -2.29 -39.23
CA TYR A 273 -7.22 -3.16 -38.05
C TYR A 273 -8.55 -3.09 -37.29
N ARG A 274 -8.97 -4.22 -36.72
CA ARG A 274 -10.01 -4.30 -35.68
C ARG A 274 -9.43 -5.01 -34.47
N LEU A 275 -9.44 -4.33 -33.33
CA LEU A 275 -8.83 -4.79 -32.08
C LEU A 275 -9.89 -4.90 -31.00
N SER A 276 -9.75 -5.89 -30.13
CA SER A 276 -10.40 -5.93 -28.82
C SER A 276 -9.35 -5.94 -27.72
N VAL A 277 -9.74 -5.44 -26.56
CA VAL A 277 -8.84 -5.24 -25.42
C VAL A 277 -9.51 -5.79 -24.17
N THR A 278 -8.76 -6.55 -23.37
CA THR A 278 -9.21 -7.03 -22.06
C THR A 278 -8.02 -7.18 -21.13
N ASN A 279 -8.22 -7.15 -19.82
CA ASN A 279 -7.18 -7.42 -18.83
C ASN A 279 -7.48 -8.69 -18.04
N THR A 280 -6.48 -9.55 -17.87
CA THR A 280 -6.62 -10.83 -17.14
C THR A 280 -6.40 -10.66 -15.63
N THR A 281 -5.66 -9.62 -15.23
CA THR A 281 -5.35 -9.31 -13.83
C THR A 281 -5.86 -7.94 -13.43
N ASN A 282 -6.09 -7.74 -12.13
CA ASN A 282 -6.38 -6.42 -11.58
C ASN A 282 -5.19 -5.48 -11.80
N ALA A 283 -5.47 -4.18 -11.95
CA ALA A 283 -4.45 -3.15 -11.92
C ALA A 283 -3.93 -2.96 -10.48
N THR A 284 -2.62 -2.88 -10.30
CA THR A 284 -1.97 -2.73 -8.98
C THR A 284 -0.76 -1.80 -9.05
N GLY A 285 -0.33 -1.27 -7.90
CA GLY A 285 0.84 -0.39 -7.78
C GLY A 285 0.52 1.10 -7.85
N GLY A 286 -0.75 1.49 -7.99
CA GLY A 286 -1.18 2.88 -7.95
C GLY A 286 -1.24 3.40 -6.53
N GLY A 287 -0.39 4.35 -6.19
CA GLY A 287 -0.32 4.97 -4.87
C GLY A 287 -0.57 6.46 -4.98
N ASP A 288 -1.33 7.01 -4.05
CA ASP A 288 -1.37 8.47 -3.87
C ASP A 288 -0.01 8.92 -3.30
N TRP A 289 0.16 10.23 -3.15
CA TRP A 289 1.33 10.75 -2.45
C TRP A 289 1.52 10.07 -1.09
N GLU A 290 2.78 9.83 -0.72
CA GLU A 290 3.12 9.20 0.54
C GLU A 290 2.45 9.90 1.74
N ALA A 291 1.81 9.09 2.57
CA ALA A 291 1.20 9.56 3.80
C ALA A 291 2.28 10.06 4.76
N PHE A 292 1.92 11.07 5.57
CA PHE A 292 2.82 11.67 6.56
C PHE A 292 3.46 10.61 7.47
N GLU A 293 2.63 9.71 7.99
CA GLU A 293 3.03 8.63 8.89
C GLU A 293 3.97 7.61 8.24
N ALA A 294 3.70 7.26 6.99
CA ALA A 294 4.55 6.34 6.22
C ALA A 294 5.95 6.94 5.99
N ALA A 295 6.00 8.21 5.58
CA ALA A 295 7.26 8.93 5.38
C ALA A 295 8.07 9.07 6.68
N ARG A 296 7.38 9.31 7.81
CA ARG A 296 7.99 9.39 9.14
C ARG A 296 8.61 8.04 9.57
N ALA A 297 7.94 6.93 9.27
CA ALA A 297 8.45 5.59 9.55
C ALA A 297 9.60 5.18 8.61
N ARG A 298 9.51 5.55 7.32
CA ARG A 298 10.50 5.19 6.29
C ARG A 298 11.83 5.93 6.46
N GLY A 299 11.81 7.23 6.79
CA GLY A 299 13.01 8.07 6.87
C GLY A 299 14.17 7.45 7.68
N PRO A 300 13.94 7.07 8.96
CA PRO A 300 14.97 6.44 9.79
C PRO A 300 15.47 5.11 9.22
N ALA A 301 14.57 4.29 8.64
CA ALA A 301 14.93 3.00 8.07
C ALA A 301 15.84 3.16 6.84
N THR A 302 15.53 4.10 5.95
CA THR A 302 16.37 4.40 4.78
C THR A 302 17.74 4.96 5.21
N TRP A 303 17.78 5.82 6.22
CA TRP A 303 19.04 6.35 6.76
C TRP A 303 19.91 5.26 7.38
N ALA A 304 19.31 4.31 8.10
CA ALA A 304 20.01 3.19 8.72
C ALA A 304 20.67 2.25 7.69
N ALA A 305 20.00 2.04 6.54
CA ALA A 305 20.52 1.19 5.46
C ALA A 305 21.76 1.78 4.76
N GLN A 306 22.02 3.10 4.85
CA GLN A 306 23.21 3.77 4.30
C GLN A 306 23.48 3.43 2.82
N ASP A 307 22.43 3.43 1.99
CA ASP A 307 22.49 3.09 0.55
C ASP A 307 23.11 1.72 0.22
N ARG A 308 23.08 0.77 1.16
CA ARG A 308 23.49 -0.63 0.95
C ARG A 308 22.45 -1.58 1.55
N ALA A 309 22.38 -2.80 1.03
CA ALA A 309 21.48 -3.83 1.53
C ALA A 309 22.28 -5.06 1.99
N VAL A 310 22.39 -5.26 3.31
CA VAL A 310 23.15 -6.37 3.91
C VAL A 310 22.25 -7.22 4.80
N THR A 311 21.54 -6.58 5.73
CA THR A 311 20.57 -7.27 6.60
C THR A 311 19.19 -7.29 5.95
N PRO A 312 18.29 -8.25 6.32
CA PRO A 312 16.93 -8.26 5.79
C PRO A 312 16.19 -6.91 5.94
N ALA A 313 16.39 -6.21 7.06
CA ALA A 313 15.83 -4.88 7.29
C ALA A 313 16.34 -3.83 6.29
N ASP A 314 17.61 -3.92 5.84
CA ASP A 314 18.16 -3.01 4.83
C ASP A 314 17.55 -3.27 3.43
N TYR A 315 17.30 -4.55 3.10
CA TYR A 315 16.58 -4.92 1.90
C TYR A 315 15.13 -4.39 1.95
N GLU A 316 14.44 -4.57 3.06
CA GLU A 316 13.09 -4.04 3.27
C GLU A 316 13.06 -2.52 3.13
N ALA A 317 13.97 -1.79 3.79
CA ALA A 317 14.06 -0.34 3.70
C ALA A 317 14.35 0.15 2.27
N SER A 318 15.21 -0.56 1.54
CA SER A 318 15.54 -0.26 0.14
C SER A 318 14.33 -0.47 -0.78
N VAL A 319 13.59 -1.57 -0.60
CA VAL A 319 12.41 -1.91 -1.41
C VAL A 319 11.21 -1.03 -1.07
N LEU A 320 11.00 -0.69 0.21
CA LEU A 320 9.99 0.30 0.62
C LEU A 320 10.26 1.68 0.04
N GLY A 321 11.53 1.99 -0.28
CA GLY A 321 11.92 3.19 -1.01
C GLY A 321 11.45 3.22 -2.47
N VAL A 322 11.05 2.08 -3.05
CA VAL A 322 10.58 1.98 -4.44
C VAL A 322 9.12 2.46 -4.54
N PRO A 323 8.83 3.47 -5.37
CA PRO A 323 7.47 3.94 -5.56
C PRO A 323 6.53 2.81 -6.03
N GLY A 324 5.35 2.71 -5.43
CA GLY A 324 4.35 1.69 -5.78
C GLY A 324 4.41 0.43 -4.92
N VAL A 325 5.42 0.30 -4.05
CA VAL A 325 5.45 -0.71 -2.98
C VAL A 325 4.74 -0.15 -1.75
N LEU A 326 3.81 -0.93 -1.20
CA LEU A 326 3.11 -0.62 0.05
C LEU A 326 3.83 -1.23 1.25
N LYS A 327 4.23 -2.50 1.15
CA LYS A 327 4.91 -3.26 2.21
C LYS A 327 5.95 -4.19 1.61
N CYS A 328 6.99 -4.46 2.39
CA CYS A 328 8.03 -5.40 2.04
C CYS A 328 8.41 -6.25 3.25
N ARG A 329 8.68 -7.53 3.03
CA ARG A 329 9.33 -8.43 3.98
C ARG A 329 10.48 -9.12 3.26
N ALA A 330 11.66 -9.17 3.86
CA ALA A 330 12.80 -9.87 3.32
C ALA A 330 13.16 -11.05 4.23
N GLU A 331 13.33 -12.23 3.65
CA GLU A 331 13.63 -13.45 4.40
C GLU A 331 14.76 -14.24 3.73
N PRO A 332 15.77 -14.67 4.49
CA PRO A 332 16.84 -15.50 3.95
C PRO A 332 16.30 -16.90 3.66
N LYS A 333 16.38 -17.33 2.40
CA LYS A 333 16.03 -18.69 1.98
C LYS A 333 17.21 -19.64 2.02
N SER A 334 18.40 -19.13 1.71
CA SER A 334 19.66 -19.87 1.77
C SER A 334 20.81 -18.93 2.15
N TYR A 335 22.03 -19.47 2.32
CA TYR A 335 23.22 -18.67 2.62
C TYR A 335 23.51 -17.55 1.61
N SER A 336 23.09 -17.71 0.36
CA SER A 336 23.34 -16.74 -0.72
C SER A 336 22.07 -16.32 -1.45
N THR A 337 20.89 -16.63 -0.90
CA THR A 337 19.61 -16.30 -1.52
C THR A 337 18.65 -15.67 -0.52
N LEU A 338 18.21 -14.46 -0.83
CA LEU A 338 17.19 -13.74 -0.10
C LEU A 338 15.91 -13.65 -0.95
N VAL A 339 14.77 -13.87 -0.31
CA VAL A 339 13.45 -13.68 -0.92
C VAL A 339 12.83 -12.40 -0.39
N ILE A 340 12.33 -11.59 -1.31
CA ILE A 340 11.67 -10.31 -1.04
C ILE A 340 10.20 -10.47 -1.39
N TRP A 341 9.35 -10.27 -0.39
CA TRP A 341 7.92 -10.32 -0.52
C TRP A 341 7.37 -8.90 -0.52
N ALA A 342 7.00 -8.42 -1.71
CA ALA A 342 6.52 -7.06 -1.91
C ALA A 342 5.00 -7.04 -2.17
N VAL A 343 4.32 -6.17 -1.42
CA VAL A 343 2.92 -5.83 -1.62
C VAL A 343 2.85 -4.57 -2.47
N PRO A 344 2.18 -4.60 -3.64
CA PRO A 344 1.92 -3.38 -4.39
C PRO A 344 0.92 -2.48 -3.66
N GLN A 345 1.00 -1.17 -3.90
CA GLN A 345 -0.07 -0.22 -3.58
C GLN A 345 -1.40 -0.71 -4.19
N GLY A 346 -2.48 -0.66 -3.40
CA GLY A 346 -3.78 -1.26 -3.77
C GLY A 346 -3.93 -2.76 -3.46
N GLY A 347 -2.87 -3.43 -3.03
CA GLY A 347 -2.87 -4.86 -2.73
C GLY A 347 -2.91 -5.75 -3.99
N GLY A 348 -3.06 -7.05 -3.79
CA GLY A 348 -2.94 -8.05 -4.85
C GLY A 348 -1.50 -8.50 -5.10
N GLN A 349 -1.29 -9.19 -6.22
CA GLN A 349 0.04 -9.63 -6.64
C GLN A 349 0.78 -8.46 -7.29
N ALA A 350 2.09 -8.36 -7.03
CA ALA A 350 2.93 -7.40 -7.75
C ALA A 350 3.01 -7.77 -9.24
N SER A 351 2.78 -6.79 -10.11
CA SER A 351 2.90 -6.99 -11.56
C SER A 351 4.35 -7.33 -11.94
N THR A 352 4.55 -7.95 -13.10
CA THR A 352 5.89 -8.24 -13.63
C THR A 352 6.74 -6.97 -13.77
N ALA A 353 6.11 -5.86 -14.18
CA ALA A 353 6.77 -4.56 -14.26
C ALA A 353 7.24 -4.07 -12.89
N LEU A 354 6.40 -4.13 -11.86
CA LEU A 354 6.79 -3.70 -10.51
C LEU A 354 7.92 -4.55 -9.94
N ARG A 355 7.90 -5.87 -10.16
CA ARG A 355 8.99 -6.77 -9.75
C ARG A 355 10.32 -6.38 -10.41
N GLN A 356 10.30 -6.08 -11.71
CA GLN A 356 11.49 -5.63 -12.42
C GLN A 356 11.98 -4.26 -11.93
N GLU A 357 11.06 -3.34 -11.60
CA GLU A 357 11.41 -2.04 -11.02
C GLU A 357 12.07 -2.16 -9.65
N ILE A 358 11.54 -3.05 -8.79
CA ILE A 358 12.16 -3.34 -7.50
C ILE A 358 13.58 -3.86 -7.71
N MET A 359 13.76 -4.87 -8.56
CA MET A 359 15.07 -5.46 -8.84
C MET A 359 16.07 -4.44 -9.40
N THR A 360 15.61 -3.57 -10.31
CA THR A 360 16.45 -2.51 -10.90
C THR A 360 16.86 -1.48 -9.85
N ALA A 361 15.94 -1.10 -8.96
CA ALA A 361 16.19 -0.09 -7.94
C ALA A 361 17.16 -0.54 -6.84
N ILE A 362 17.23 -1.85 -6.56
CA ILE A 362 18.13 -2.40 -5.55
C ILE A 362 19.45 -2.94 -6.14
N ALA A 363 19.57 -3.04 -7.48
CA ALA A 363 20.71 -3.65 -8.16
C ALA A 363 22.08 -3.17 -7.66
N ASP A 364 22.23 -1.86 -7.46
CA ASP A 364 23.50 -1.24 -7.04
C ASP A 364 23.76 -1.36 -5.52
N ARG A 365 22.79 -1.87 -4.75
CA ARG A 365 22.83 -1.94 -3.28
C ARG A 365 23.01 -3.36 -2.74
N ILE A 366 22.77 -4.37 -3.58
CA ILE A 366 22.74 -5.78 -3.18
C ILE A 366 24.16 -6.27 -2.80
N SER A 367 24.28 -6.95 -1.65
CA SER A 367 25.51 -7.60 -1.20
C SER A 367 25.57 -9.11 -1.49
N THR A 368 24.48 -9.70 -1.99
CA THR A 368 24.27 -11.14 -2.09
C THR A 368 24.01 -11.57 -3.53
N ASP A 369 24.56 -12.70 -3.96
CA ASP A 369 24.46 -13.14 -5.36
C ASP A 369 23.03 -13.48 -5.81
N GLY A 370 22.16 -13.93 -4.90
CA GLY A 370 20.78 -14.29 -5.18
C GLY A 370 19.78 -13.40 -4.45
N VAL A 371 19.03 -12.60 -5.21
CA VAL A 371 17.85 -11.88 -4.70
C VAL A 371 16.66 -12.18 -5.61
N ILE A 372 15.56 -12.60 -5.00
CA ILE A 372 14.34 -13.02 -5.70
C ILE A 372 13.17 -12.21 -5.15
N VAL A 373 12.35 -11.59 -6.01
CA VAL A 373 11.14 -10.84 -5.59
C VAL A 373 9.91 -11.69 -5.86
N GLY A 374 9.36 -12.30 -4.80
CA GLY A 374 8.32 -13.33 -4.80
C GLY A 374 8.85 -14.72 -5.13
N GLU A 375 7.97 -15.72 -5.21
CA GLU A 375 8.33 -17.09 -5.62
C GLU A 375 7.26 -17.75 -6.49
N TRP A 376 7.65 -18.79 -7.23
CA TRP A 376 6.69 -19.64 -7.92
C TRP A 376 5.91 -20.47 -6.90
N ASP A 377 4.59 -20.31 -6.88
CA ASP A 377 3.71 -21.14 -6.07
C ASP A 377 3.22 -22.33 -6.92
N PRO A 378 3.71 -23.56 -6.67
CA PRO A 378 3.32 -24.74 -7.43
C PRO A 378 1.84 -25.06 -7.29
N ASP A 379 1.22 -24.73 -6.15
CA ASP A 379 -0.20 -24.97 -5.89
C ASP A 379 -1.09 -24.02 -6.72
N ALA A 380 -0.55 -22.84 -7.03
CA ALA A 380 -1.24 -21.82 -7.80
C ALA A 380 -0.93 -21.85 -9.30
N GLY A 381 0.07 -22.64 -9.72
CA GLY A 381 0.60 -22.61 -11.09
C GLY A 381 1.01 -21.20 -11.54
N SER A 382 1.41 -20.34 -10.61
CA SER A 382 1.73 -18.93 -10.90
C SER A 382 2.73 -18.37 -9.88
N TYR A 383 3.41 -17.30 -10.28
CA TYR A 383 4.34 -16.60 -9.41
C TYR A 383 3.58 -15.70 -8.44
N ARG A 384 3.90 -15.77 -7.15
CA ARG A 384 3.25 -15.01 -6.08
C ARG A 384 4.24 -14.16 -5.32
N THR A 385 3.85 -12.92 -5.03
CA THR A 385 4.61 -12.05 -4.12
C THR A 385 4.02 -12.01 -2.71
N VAL A 386 2.76 -12.41 -2.55
CA VAL A 386 2.06 -12.48 -1.26
C VAL A 386 0.93 -13.49 -1.33
N ARG A 387 0.61 -14.16 -0.21
CA ARG A 387 -0.62 -14.95 -0.09
C ARG A 387 -1.70 -14.19 0.68
N TYR A 388 -2.87 -14.03 0.09
CA TYR A 388 -4.01 -13.44 0.80
C TYR A 388 -4.87 -14.49 1.48
N VAL A 389 -5.26 -14.22 2.73
CA VAL A 389 -6.12 -15.07 3.54
C VAL A 389 -7.45 -14.36 3.74
N LYS A 390 -8.53 -15.06 3.39
CA LYS A 390 -9.90 -14.54 3.54
C LYS A 390 -10.43 -14.81 4.94
N ILE A 391 -11.09 -13.82 5.51
CA ILE A 391 -11.73 -13.90 6.83
C ILE A 391 -13.22 -13.65 6.66
N ASP A 392 -14.01 -14.52 7.27
CA ASP A 392 -15.45 -14.42 7.34
C ASP A 392 -15.84 -13.95 8.75
N ILE A 393 -16.50 -12.79 8.83
CA ILE A 393 -17.01 -12.21 10.07
C ILE A 393 -18.54 -12.17 9.99
N THR A 394 -19.20 -12.70 11.00
CA THR A 394 -20.65 -12.59 11.16
C THR A 394 -20.91 -12.02 12.54
N ALA A 395 -21.58 -10.87 12.61
CA ALA A 395 -21.90 -10.22 13.88
C ALA A 395 -23.31 -9.63 13.84
N ARG A 396 -23.97 -9.60 15.01
CA ARG A 396 -25.19 -8.83 15.24
C ARG A 396 -24.81 -7.52 15.91
N VAL A 397 -25.17 -6.41 15.28
CA VAL A 397 -24.87 -5.06 15.78
C VAL A 397 -26.19 -4.40 16.17
N ARG A 398 -26.28 -3.91 17.41
CA ARG A 398 -27.42 -3.09 17.87
C ARG A 398 -27.06 -1.62 17.70
N VAL A 399 -27.97 -0.86 17.11
CA VAL A 399 -27.81 0.59 16.86
C VAL A 399 -28.47 1.37 17.98
N LEU A 400 -27.86 2.48 18.42
CA LEU A 400 -28.39 3.40 19.41
C LEU A 400 -29.63 4.13 18.90
N ASP A 401 -30.55 4.44 19.81
CA ASP A 401 -31.72 5.25 19.51
C ASP A 401 -31.31 6.63 18.99
N GLY A 402 -31.92 7.06 17.88
CA GLY A 402 -31.62 8.33 17.20
C GLY A 402 -30.61 8.22 16.05
N TYR A 403 -29.94 7.08 15.87
CA TYR A 403 -29.07 6.82 14.72
C TYR A 403 -29.80 6.06 13.60
N SER A 404 -29.42 6.36 12.35
CA SER A 404 -29.95 5.63 11.19
C SER A 404 -29.20 4.33 10.97
N GLN A 405 -29.92 3.21 10.92
CA GLN A 405 -29.34 1.89 10.71
C GLN A 405 -28.50 1.80 9.43
N SER A 406 -28.94 2.43 8.32
CA SER A 406 -28.21 2.36 7.05
C SER A 406 -26.87 3.10 7.10
N VAL A 407 -26.81 4.23 7.82
CA VAL A 407 -25.60 5.03 7.99
C VAL A 407 -24.63 4.33 8.94
N THR A 408 -25.11 3.87 10.09
CA THR A 408 -24.29 3.10 11.04
C THR A 408 -23.77 1.82 10.40
N TRP A 409 -24.59 1.11 9.62
CA TRP A 409 -24.15 -0.05 8.85
C TRP A 409 -23.01 0.27 7.87
N ALA A 410 -23.14 1.36 7.10
CA ALA A 410 -22.08 1.77 6.17
C ALA A 410 -20.79 2.14 6.91
N ALA A 411 -20.90 2.80 8.08
CA ALA A 411 -19.76 3.15 8.92
C ALA A 411 -19.07 1.90 9.53
N VAL A 412 -19.85 0.95 10.04
CA VAL A 412 -19.36 -0.34 10.54
C VAL A 412 -18.62 -1.11 9.45
N LYS A 413 -19.21 -1.18 8.25
CA LYS A 413 -18.59 -1.82 7.10
C LYS A 413 -17.24 -1.17 6.78
N LEU A 414 -17.19 0.15 6.70
CA LEU A 414 -15.97 0.90 6.40
C LEU A 414 -14.91 0.71 7.50
N ALA A 415 -15.30 0.67 8.78
CA ALA A 415 -14.39 0.44 9.90
C ALA A 415 -13.73 -0.94 9.81
N VAL A 416 -14.51 -1.99 9.55
CA VAL A 416 -14.00 -3.36 9.38
C VAL A 416 -13.12 -3.46 8.12
N GLU A 417 -13.53 -2.85 7.00
CA GLU A 417 -12.72 -2.79 5.78
C GLU A 417 -11.39 -2.07 5.99
N THR A 418 -11.37 -0.99 6.79
CA THR A 418 -10.15 -0.26 7.14
C THR A 418 -9.25 -1.06 8.08
N TRP A 419 -9.84 -1.75 9.06
CA TRP A 419 -9.12 -2.58 10.03
C TRP A 419 -8.45 -3.80 9.38
N LEU A 420 -9.08 -4.39 8.36
CA LEU A 420 -8.51 -5.50 7.60
C LEU A 420 -7.84 -5.06 6.28
N ALA A 421 -7.74 -3.75 6.03
CA ALA A 421 -7.05 -3.25 4.87
C ALA A 421 -5.58 -3.68 4.89
N THR A 422 -5.02 -3.98 3.73
CA THR A 422 -3.62 -4.38 3.59
C THR A 422 -2.67 -3.29 4.12
N SER A 423 -3.04 -2.01 4.02
CA SER A 423 -2.29 -0.89 4.59
C SER A 423 -2.21 -0.94 6.12
N ALA A 424 -3.26 -1.42 6.81
CA ALA A 424 -3.33 -1.51 8.26
C ALA A 424 -2.63 -2.75 8.84
N ARG A 425 -2.25 -3.75 8.01
CA ARG A 425 -1.77 -5.06 8.47
C ARG A 425 -0.40 -5.45 7.97
N ASP A 426 0.50 -5.77 8.88
CA ASP A 426 1.85 -6.22 8.54
C ASP A 426 1.91 -7.73 8.24
N PHE A 427 3.04 -8.17 7.71
CA PHE A 427 3.32 -9.56 7.43
C PHE A 427 3.52 -10.37 8.71
N GLY A 428 2.68 -11.40 8.90
CA GLY A 428 3.01 -12.70 9.52
C GLY A 428 3.52 -12.80 10.96
N GLU A 429 4.14 -11.79 11.58
CA GLU A 429 4.74 -11.96 12.92
C GLU A 429 4.16 -11.04 13.99
N LEU A 430 4.14 -11.59 15.21
CA LEU A 430 3.58 -11.04 16.44
C LEU A 430 4.27 -9.74 16.83
N PRO A 431 3.52 -8.71 17.27
CA PRO A 431 2.12 -8.78 17.69
C PRO A 431 1.09 -8.70 16.55
N SER A 432 1.51 -8.37 15.32
CA SER A 432 0.63 -8.03 14.19
C SER A 432 0.07 -9.21 13.37
N GLY A 433 0.64 -10.41 13.52
CA GLY A 433 0.23 -11.62 12.76
C GLY A 433 -0.95 -12.42 13.36
N LYS A 434 -1.48 -12.02 14.52
CA LYS A 434 -2.69 -12.61 15.11
C LYS A 434 -3.81 -11.60 15.06
N LEU A 435 -4.99 -12.05 14.62
CA LEU A 435 -6.20 -11.28 14.80
C LEU A 435 -6.90 -11.75 16.06
N TYR A 436 -6.96 -10.84 17.03
CA TYR A 436 -7.68 -11.09 18.25
C TYR A 436 -9.16 -10.83 18.05
N LEU A 437 -10.00 -11.68 18.65
CA LEU A 437 -11.44 -11.44 18.69
C LEU A 437 -11.76 -10.12 19.42
N GLY A 438 -10.96 -9.76 20.44
CA GLY A 438 -11.07 -8.49 21.17
C GLY A 438 -10.91 -7.27 20.27
N ASP A 439 -9.91 -7.27 19.38
CA ASP A 439 -9.71 -6.18 18.41
C ASP A 439 -10.92 -6.02 17.47
N CYS A 440 -11.59 -7.13 17.13
CA CYS A 440 -12.81 -7.08 16.33
C CYS A 440 -13.95 -6.38 17.09
N TYR A 441 -14.10 -6.65 18.39
CA TYR A 441 -15.07 -5.95 19.23
C TYR A 441 -14.72 -4.47 19.34
N GLU A 442 -13.46 -4.13 19.63
CA GLU A 442 -13.01 -2.74 19.76
C GLU A 442 -13.32 -1.91 18.51
N VAL A 443 -13.04 -2.44 17.32
CA VAL A 443 -13.31 -1.76 16.04
C VAL A 443 -14.81 -1.58 15.80
N LEU A 444 -15.63 -2.57 16.15
CA LEU A 444 -17.07 -2.51 15.94
C LEU A 444 -17.75 -1.57 16.95
N GLU A 445 -17.31 -1.57 18.21
CA GLU A 445 -17.86 -0.73 19.28
C GLU A 445 -17.38 0.73 19.21
N ALA A 446 -16.21 1.00 18.64
CA ALA A 446 -15.71 2.36 18.43
C ALA A 446 -16.53 3.16 17.39
N VAL A 447 -17.40 2.51 16.61
CA VAL A 447 -18.22 3.19 15.61
C VAL A 447 -19.36 3.95 16.28
N GLU A 448 -19.44 5.25 15.97
CA GLU A 448 -20.50 6.12 16.48
C GLU A 448 -21.90 5.58 16.10
N GLY A 449 -22.77 5.47 17.10
CA GLY A 449 -24.12 4.92 16.93
C GLY A 449 -24.25 3.42 17.18
N VAL A 450 -23.16 2.69 17.46
CA VAL A 450 -23.23 1.29 17.91
C VAL A 450 -23.49 1.24 19.42
N SER A 451 -24.48 0.44 19.83
CA SER A 451 -24.84 0.22 21.24
C SER A 451 -24.20 -1.04 21.81
N SER A 452 -24.20 -2.13 21.04
CA SER A 452 -23.61 -3.41 21.45
C SER A 452 -23.35 -4.30 20.23
N VAL A 453 -22.38 -5.19 20.33
CA VAL A 453 -21.99 -6.12 19.28
C VAL A 453 -22.00 -7.55 19.81
N ASP A 454 -22.45 -8.50 19.00
CA ASP A 454 -22.40 -9.95 19.28
C ASP A 454 -21.82 -10.67 18.05
N VAL A 455 -20.55 -11.11 18.14
CA VAL A 455 -19.86 -11.77 17.03
C VAL A 455 -20.20 -13.27 17.01
N LEU A 456 -20.97 -13.68 16.00
CA LEU A 456 -21.46 -15.04 15.78
C LEU A 456 -20.45 -15.96 15.08
N SER A 457 -19.57 -15.39 14.25
CA SER A 457 -18.53 -16.12 13.52
C SER A 457 -17.34 -15.22 13.29
N PHE A 458 -16.14 -15.72 13.59
CA PHE A 458 -14.88 -15.06 13.31
C PHE A 458 -13.87 -16.12 12.88
N THR A 459 -13.83 -16.39 11.57
CA THR A 459 -13.09 -17.53 11.03
C THR A 459 -12.27 -17.16 9.82
N ARG A 460 -11.16 -17.88 9.64
CA ARG A 460 -10.49 -17.96 8.36
C ARG A 460 -11.37 -18.79 7.41
N ARG A 461 -11.64 -18.26 6.22
CA ARG A 461 -12.32 -19.01 5.17
C ARG A 461 -11.43 -20.16 4.72
N VAL A 462 -12.02 -21.36 4.65
CA VAL A 462 -11.33 -22.57 4.21
C VAL A 462 -11.01 -22.44 2.72
N GLU A 463 -9.73 -22.38 2.38
CA GLU A 463 -9.25 -22.48 1.00
C GLU A 463 -8.72 -23.90 0.76
N ALA A 464 -9.24 -24.56 -0.27
CA ALA A 464 -8.77 -25.86 -0.70
C ALA A 464 -7.63 -25.71 -1.71
N VAL A 465 -6.55 -26.44 -1.47
CA VAL A 465 -5.37 -26.51 -2.33
C VAL A 465 -5.22 -27.93 -2.84
N TRP A 466 -5.04 -28.08 -4.15
CA TRP A 466 -4.96 -29.38 -4.82
C TRP A 466 -3.51 -29.82 -4.97
N THR A 467 -3.16 -31.03 -4.54
CA THR A 467 -1.78 -31.54 -4.64
C THR A 467 -1.55 -32.36 -5.91
N ILE A 468 -2.62 -32.91 -6.50
CA ILE A 468 -2.58 -33.67 -7.76
C ILE A 468 -3.67 -33.08 -8.66
N LYS A 469 -3.34 -32.67 -9.89
CA LYS A 469 -4.33 -32.22 -10.89
C LYS A 469 -3.92 -32.48 -12.33
N SER A 470 -4.92 -32.80 -13.16
CA SER A 470 -5.13 -32.05 -14.40
C SER A 470 -6.54 -31.42 -14.40
N GLY A 471 -6.63 -30.15 -13.96
CA GLY A 471 -7.81 -29.29 -14.16
C GLY A 471 -8.73 -29.03 -12.95
N ASP A 472 -9.54 -27.96 -13.04
CA ASP A 472 -10.23 -27.31 -11.91
C ASP A 472 -11.59 -27.90 -11.47
N ALA A 473 -11.64 -28.36 -10.22
CA ALA A 473 -12.86 -28.40 -9.41
C ALA A 473 -12.72 -27.44 -8.21
N ALA A 474 -13.78 -26.71 -7.89
CA ALA A 474 -13.83 -25.74 -6.79
C ALA A 474 -14.53 -26.35 -5.57
N LEU A 475 -13.95 -26.23 -4.38
CA LEU A 475 -14.68 -26.42 -3.12
C LEU A 475 -15.56 -25.18 -2.92
N ILE A 476 -16.87 -25.29 -3.16
CA ILE A 476 -17.78 -24.13 -3.15
C ILE A 476 -18.18 -23.74 -1.73
N THR A 477 -18.36 -24.70 -0.81
CA THR A 477 -18.86 -24.39 0.55
C THR A 477 -18.30 -25.35 1.60
N GLY A 478 -17.54 -24.83 2.56
CA GLY A 478 -17.15 -25.53 3.79
C GLY A 478 -17.51 -24.67 5.01
N SER A 479 -18.31 -25.21 5.91
CA SER A 479 -18.73 -24.57 7.15
C SER A 479 -18.11 -25.31 8.34
N ILE A 480 -17.36 -24.58 9.17
CA ILE A 480 -16.90 -25.08 10.46
C ILE A 480 -18.12 -25.14 11.40
N LEU A 481 -18.45 -26.34 11.88
CA LEU A 481 -19.68 -26.57 12.64
C LEU A 481 -19.43 -26.41 14.15
N THR A 482 -18.26 -26.82 14.64
CA THR A 482 -17.85 -26.73 16.05
C THR A 482 -16.39 -26.25 16.15
N GLU A 483 -15.89 -25.99 17.36
CA GLU A 483 -14.50 -25.58 17.57
C GLU A 483 -13.55 -26.72 17.14
N ALA A 484 -13.08 -26.64 15.90
CA ALA A 484 -11.96 -27.44 15.42
C ALA A 484 -10.67 -26.94 16.07
N ALA A 485 -9.68 -27.83 16.25
CA ALA A 485 -8.34 -27.43 16.65
C ALA A 485 -7.81 -26.36 15.66
N PRO A 486 -7.18 -25.29 16.15
CA PRO A 486 -6.65 -24.25 15.28
C PRO A 486 -5.59 -24.82 14.35
N ASP A 487 -5.69 -24.46 13.08
CA ASP A 487 -4.75 -24.82 12.00
C ASP A 487 -4.63 -26.32 11.69
N GLU A 488 -5.62 -27.11 12.10
CA GLU A 488 -5.71 -28.53 11.76
C GLU A 488 -5.76 -28.73 10.23
N ARG A 489 -4.87 -29.61 9.73
CA ARG A 489 -4.81 -29.97 8.31
C ARG A 489 -5.73 -31.15 8.02
N TRP A 490 -6.49 -30.99 6.95
CA TRP A 490 -7.41 -32.00 6.45
C TRP A 490 -7.11 -32.27 4.99
N TRP A 491 -7.40 -33.49 4.55
CA TRP A 491 -7.39 -33.81 3.13
C TRP A 491 -8.51 -34.76 2.75
N VAL A 492 -8.89 -34.66 1.49
CA VAL A 492 -9.84 -35.56 0.85
C VAL A 492 -9.09 -36.37 -0.18
N GLU A 493 -9.33 -37.68 -0.17
CA GLU A 493 -8.80 -38.63 -1.13
C GLU A 493 -9.96 -39.25 -1.92
N PHE A 494 -9.98 -39.03 -3.23
CA PHE A 494 -11.00 -39.60 -4.11
C PHE A 494 -10.79 -41.10 -4.27
N THR A 495 -11.86 -41.88 -4.03
CA THR A 495 -11.89 -43.33 -4.28
C THR A 495 -12.51 -43.67 -5.63
N SER A 496 -13.31 -42.75 -6.18
CA SER A 496 -13.89 -42.78 -7.53
C SER A 496 -14.22 -41.34 -7.94
N PRO A 497 -14.64 -41.07 -9.19
CA PRO A 497 -15.02 -39.72 -9.62
C PRO A 497 -16.12 -39.05 -8.81
N ARG A 498 -16.94 -39.83 -8.09
CA ARG A 498 -18.06 -39.31 -7.30
C ARG A 498 -17.98 -39.61 -5.82
N THR A 499 -17.00 -40.38 -5.35
CA THR A 499 -16.89 -40.78 -3.93
C THR A 499 -15.50 -40.54 -3.39
N PHE A 500 -15.43 -40.06 -2.15
CA PHE A 500 -14.18 -39.68 -1.51
C PHE A 500 -14.15 -40.10 -0.04
N LYS A 501 -12.94 -40.16 0.51
CA LYS A 501 -12.66 -40.31 1.95
C LYS A 501 -12.05 -39.03 2.47
N VAL A 502 -12.39 -38.68 3.70
CA VAL A 502 -11.85 -37.50 4.38
C VAL A 502 -10.93 -37.94 5.50
N TYR A 503 -9.84 -37.21 5.68
CA TYR A 503 -8.84 -37.46 6.70
C TYR A 503 -8.46 -36.13 7.39
N GLY A 504 -8.21 -36.19 8.69
CA GLY A 504 -7.59 -35.12 9.48
C GLY A 504 -6.25 -35.59 10.03
N GLU A 505 -5.28 -34.69 10.14
CA GLU A 505 -3.93 -34.99 10.62
C GLU A 505 -3.94 -35.51 12.07
N ALA A 506 -4.72 -34.88 12.96
CA ALA A 506 -4.93 -35.29 14.34
C ALA A 506 -6.03 -36.36 14.50
N TYR A 507 -6.94 -36.47 13.54
CA TYR A 507 -8.19 -37.23 13.69
C TYR A 507 -8.30 -38.49 12.82
N GLY A 508 -7.34 -38.76 11.94
CA GLY A 508 -7.36 -39.90 11.03
C GLY A 508 -8.53 -39.88 10.04
N GLY A 509 -9.03 -41.05 9.63
CA GLY A 509 -10.13 -41.17 8.66
C GLY A 509 -11.49 -40.80 9.25
N GLN A 510 -12.21 -39.88 8.60
CA GLN A 510 -13.32 -39.12 9.20
C GLN A 510 -14.66 -39.31 8.46
N GLY A 511 -14.68 -40.26 7.53
CA GLY A 511 -15.89 -40.69 6.83
C GLY A 511 -15.70 -40.83 5.32
N ARG A 512 -16.75 -41.28 4.66
CA ARG A 512 -16.87 -41.33 3.20
C ARG A 512 -17.97 -40.36 2.78
N GLY A 513 -17.72 -39.58 1.74
CA GLY A 513 -18.69 -38.66 1.16
C GLY A 513 -18.87 -38.89 -0.33
N THR A 514 -19.91 -38.24 -0.86
CA THR A 514 -20.26 -38.26 -2.29
C THR A 514 -20.26 -36.83 -2.81
N VAL A 515 -19.77 -36.62 -4.03
CA VAL A 515 -19.82 -35.29 -4.67
C VAL A 515 -21.27 -34.86 -4.87
N ASN A 516 -21.52 -33.56 -4.75
CA ASN A 516 -22.81 -32.87 -4.69
C ASN A 516 -23.69 -33.19 -3.47
N ALA A 517 -23.19 -33.92 -2.47
CA ALA A 517 -23.87 -34.13 -1.20
C ALA A 517 -23.15 -33.39 -0.07
N ASP A 518 -23.91 -32.94 0.92
CA ASP A 518 -23.35 -32.39 2.14
C ASP A 518 -22.65 -33.52 2.91
N PHE A 519 -21.39 -33.29 3.27
CA PHE A 519 -20.60 -34.18 4.10
C PHE A 519 -20.36 -33.51 5.45
N THR A 520 -20.60 -34.24 6.53
CA THR A 520 -20.24 -33.85 7.89
C THR A 520 -19.18 -34.83 8.39
N ALA A 521 -18.03 -34.32 8.83
CA ALA A 521 -16.99 -35.16 9.41
C ALA A 521 -17.53 -35.91 10.63
N SER A 522 -17.09 -37.15 10.86
CA SER A 522 -17.50 -37.93 12.04
C SER A 522 -17.19 -37.25 13.38
N SER A 523 -16.17 -36.40 13.40
CA SER A 523 -15.83 -35.55 14.55
C SER A 523 -16.83 -34.41 14.80
N GLY A 524 -17.66 -34.03 13.83
CA GLY A 524 -18.55 -32.87 13.91
C GLY A 524 -17.84 -31.51 13.84
N HIS A 525 -16.52 -31.47 13.56
CA HIS A 525 -15.74 -30.24 13.50
C HIS A 525 -16.07 -29.36 12.30
N PHE A 526 -16.36 -29.96 11.14
CA PHE A 526 -16.69 -29.23 9.93
C PHE A 526 -17.62 -30.06 9.04
N ALA A 527 -18.38 -29.36 8.22
CA ALA A 527 -19.12 -29.91 7.12
C ALA A 527 -18.78 -29.16 5.85
N PHE A 528 -18.80 -29.84 4.72
CA PHE A 528 -18.57 -29.24 3.44
C PHE A 528 -19.36 -29.95 2.37
N ARG A 529 -19.59 -29.25 1.27
CA ARG A 529 -20.15 -29.81 0.05
C ARG A 529 -19.11 -29.65 -1.05
N LEU A 530 -18.71 -30.78 -1.63
CA LEU A 530 -18.01 -30.78 -2.91
C LEU A 530 -19.04 -30.70 -4.02
N SER A 531 -18.88 -29.79 -4.97
CA SER A 531 -19.69 -29.73 -6.18
C SER A 531 -18.93 -30.34 -7.35
N ASP A 532 -19.65 -30.92 -8.31
CA ASP A 532 -19.05 -31.32 -9.58
C ASP A 532 -18.38 -30.09 -10.24
N GLY A 533 -17.08 -30.20 -10.50
CA GLY A 533 -16.33 -29.21 -11.26
C GLY A 533 -16.41 -29.48 -12.76
N THR A 534 -15.64 -28.72 -13.54
CA THR A 534 -15.50 -28.92 -14.99
C THR A 534 -14.66 -30.15 -15.35
N VAL A 535 -14.16 -30.89 -14.34
CA VAL A 535 -13.15 -31.93 -14.46
C VAL A 535 -13.53 -33.14 -13.61
N ASP A 536 -13.48 -34.32 -14.24
CA ASP A 536 -13.70 -35.60 -13.57
C ASP A 536 -12.51 -35.95 -12.66
N MET A 537 -12.80 -36.23 -11.39
CA MET A 537 -11.78 -36.61 -10.40
C MET A 537 -11.37 -38.08 -10.57
N ALA A 538 -10.08 -38.39 -10.51
CA ALA A 538 -9.59 -39.77 -10.58
C ALA A 538 -9.47 -40.39 -9.18
N ALA A 539 -9.52 -41.72 -9.12
CA ALA A 539 -9.18 -42.43 -7.88
C ALA A 539 -7.71 -42.16 -7.53
N GLY A 540 -7.45 -41.68 -6.32
CA GLY A 540 -6.12 -41.29 -5.84
C GLY A 540 -5.87 -39.79 -5.82
N ASP A 541 -6.74 -38.97 -6.44
CA ASP A 541 -6.61 -37.51 -6.37
C ASP A 541 -6.81 -37.02 -4.94
N LYS A 542 -5.94 -36.08 -4.53
CA LYS A 542 -5.94 -35.50 -3.19
C LYS A 542 -6.01 -33.99 -3.23
N PHE A 543 -6.85 -33.42 -2.36
CA PHE A 543 -6.80 -32.01 -2.04
C PHE A 543 -6.77 -31.81 -0.53
N TRP A 544 -6.07 -30.77 -0.11
CA TRP A 544 -5.85 -30.41 1.28
C TRP A 544 -6.53 -29.09 1.59
N PHE A 545 -6.93 -28.92 2.84
CA PHE A 545 -7.44 -27.67 3.37
C PHE A 545 -7.11 -27.54 4.86
N LYS A 546 -7.14 -26.32 5.36
CA LYS A 546 -6.94 -26.02 6.79
C LYS A 546 -8.22 -25.44 7.37
N THR A 547 -8.57 -25.83 8.59
CA THR A 547 -9.69 -25.26 9.35
C THR A 547 -9.18 -24.42 10.51
N CYS A 548 -9.89 -23.35 10.85
CA CYS A 548 -9.66 -22.56 12.06
C CYS A 548 -10.91 -22.62 12.97
N PRO A 549 -10.81 -22.30 14.28
CA PRO A 549 -11.95 -22.36 15.20
C PRO A 549 -12.98 -21.28 14.87
N ARG A 550 -14.27 -21.53 15.21
CA ARG A 550 -15.40 -20.69 14.79
C ARG A 550 -15.46 -19.28 15.41
N VAL A 551 -15.09 -19.17 16.69
CA VAL A 551 -15.16 -17.92 17.47
C VAL A 551 -13.95 -17.88 18.41
N SER A 552 -12.75 -17.68 17.84
CA SER A 552 -11.52 -17.56 18.61
C SER A 552 -10.49 -16.74 17.83
N ASN A 553 -9.35 -16.45 18.45
CA ASN A 553 -8.26 -15.71 17.80
C ASN A 553 -7.79 -16.47 16.54
N ILE A 554 -7.59 -15.73 15.45
CA ILE A 554 -7.09 -16.29 14.20
C ILE A 554 -5.57 -16.14 14.20
N SER A 555 -4.87 -17.27 14.21
CA SER A 555 -3.43 -17.32 13.96
C SER A 555 -3.20 -17.54 12.47
N LEU A 556 -2.15 -16.92 11.93
CA LEU A 556 -1.60 -17.29 10.64
C LEU A 556 -0.32 -18.08 10.90
N ASP A 557 -0.17 -19.22 10.22
CA ASP A 557 1.09 -19.96 10.23
C ASP A 557 2.22 -19.12 9.63
N PRO A 558 3.45 -19.18 10.18
CA PRO A 558 4.66 -18.86 9.44
C PRO A 558 4.93 -20.01 8.45
N MET A 559 4.11 -20.16 7.41
CA MET A 559 4.55 -20.92 6.24
C MET A 559 5.47 -20.04 5.40
N GLU A 560 6.26 -20.68 4.52
CA GLU A 560 7.27 -20.14 3.58
C GLU A 560 6.83 -18.93 2.73
N PHE A 561 5.60 -18.45 2.90
CA PHE A 561 5.02 -17.27 2.27
C PHE A 561 4.42 -16.34 3.32
N PRO A 562 4.76 -15.04 3.30
CA PRO A 562 4.04 -14.06 4.08
C PRO A 562 2.56 -14.00 3.67
N THR A 563 1.70 -14.04 4.67
CA THR A 563 0.25 -14.01 4.49
C THR A 563 -0.33 -12.67 4.92
N LEU A 564 -1.25 -12.13 4.12
CA LEU A 564 -1.98 -10.88 4.38
C LEU A 564 -3.49 -11.12 4.36
N TYR A 565 -4.23 -10.29 5.09
CA TYR A 565 -5.68 -10.41 5.15
C TYR A 565 -6.36 -9.73 3.96
N THR A 566 -7.40 -10.35 3.40
CA THR A 566 -8.35 -9.70 2.48
C THR A 566 -9.77 -10.04 2.84
N LEU A 567 -10.65 -9.04 2.91
CA LEU A 567 -12.09 -9.25 2.98
C LEU A 567 -12.66 -9.56 1.60
N ARG A 568 -13.59 -10.50 1.54
CA ARG A 568 -14.65 -10.48 0.52
C ARG A 568 -15.98 -10.56 1.27
N PRO A 569 -16.69 -9.44 1.45
CA PRO A 569 -17.93 -9.46 2.20
C PRO A 569 -18.98 -10.28 1.43
N ILE A 570 -19.44 -11.39 2.03
CA ILE A 570 -20.80 -11.88 1.84
C ILE A 570 -21.53 -11.46 3.12
N MET A 571 -21.93 -10.19 3.14
CA MET A 571 -22.70 -9.62 4.24
C MET A 571 -24.14 -9.55 3.76
N GLU A 572 -24.91 -10.62 3.97
CA GLU A 572 -26.34 -10.61 3.74
C GLU A 572 -26.99 -9.87 4.92
N GLY A 573 -27.51 -8.67 4.66
CA GLY A 573 -28.35 -7.96 5.59
C GLY A 573 -29.67 -8.70 5.75
N GLY A 574 -29.78 -9.51 6.80
CA GLY A 574 -31.08 -9.97 7.31
C GLY A 574 -31.66 -8.87 8.19
N TYR A 575 -32.93 -8.52 7.92
CA TYR A 575 -33.74 -7.55 8.67
C TYR A 575 -33.78 -7.83 10.18
#